data_AF-A0A388PTS6-F1
#
_entry.id   AF-A0A388PTS6-F1
#
_cell.length_a   1.000
_cell.length_b   1.000
_cell.length_c   1.000
_cell.angle_alpha   90.00
_cell.angle_beta   90.00
_cell.angle_gamma   90.00
#
_symmetry.space_group_name_H-M   'P 1'
#
loop_
_entity.id
_entity.type
_entity.pdbx_description
1 polymer ?
#
loop_
_entity_poly.entity_id
_entity_poly.type
_entity_poly.pdbx_seq_one_letter_code
_entity_poly.pdbx_strand_id
1 'polypeptide(L)'
;MFALLASLFVVAAGEPAAGPPALPDAEVPRYLRTGELSEWGNAFRMVEQGMSRAQTGQGIVGSATTPRIGETPEQVRARGEKMIAEGKAMVARAQPSLARLRALATTRHAEQTKTVALGLDLVQTEWGYTLNLVAIRFQKLARDSGFAQVHLVGAVTQLADGKIGAAPALAAGLREAWVKVDPKGLAPAPAAGYAFLVNSAEATTAFAKDWKKPGGARQVAVAWAEVYPLAADGSVALLVVNLADAHTLRLVGCEVALTTFGPAELHAKPLTGAFALKDERNLLRRLVGTAEALASFDREASPLGVALLRYVNLRNVGLPVPAAEALSAALGGDPALPEKMRLAWKVAPAPLADDPATKAKPSPYSRAFAVDAVPAGAKPVEVGQLLLRIDAPAPAVPATPVKPAAK
;
A
#
# COMPACT_ATOMS: atom_id res chain seq x y z
N MET A 1 29.57 -13.21 -23.52
CA MET A 1 30.49 -12.20 -22.96
C MET A 1 30.78 -11.19 -24.06
N PHE A 2 30.05 -10.06 -24.08
CA PHE A 2 30.47 -8.75 -24.60
C PHE A 2 29.44 -7.72 -24.11
N ALA A 3 29.69 -7.27 -22.88
CA ALA A 3 29.17 -6.02 -22.38
C ALA A 3 30.02 -4.91 -23.01
N LEU A 4 29.39 -3.98 -23.75
CA LEU A 4 29.81 -2.59 -24.01
C LEU A 4 29.07 -2.08 -25.25
N LEU A 5 27.91 -1.45 -25.02
CA LEU A 5 27.39 -0.39 -25.89
C LEU A 5 26.52 0.52 -25.00
N ALA A 6 27.19 1.09 -24.00
CA ALA A 6 26.65 2.16 -23.19
C ALA A 6 26.96 3.50 -23.85
N SER A 7 25.95 4.38 -23.83
CA SER A 7 26.01 5.85 -23.87
C SER A 7 26.68 6.54 -25.07
N LEU A 8 25.88 7.30 -25.84
CA LEU A 8 25.99 8.76 -26.03
C LEU A 8 25.17 9.15 -27.26
N PHE A 9 24.19 10.04 -27.08
CA PHE A 9 23.95 11.25 -27.89
C PHE A 9 22.77 12.00 -27.25
N VAL A 10 23.10 12.90 -26.31
CA VAL A 10 22.20 13.95 -25.82
C VAL A 10 22.44 15.16 -26.71
N VAL A 11 21.40 15.62 -27.41
CA VAL A 11 21.37 16.95 -28.03
C VAL A 11 20.59 17.85 -27.06
N ALA A 12 21.26 18.89 -26.58
CA ALA A 12 20.72 19.86 -25.64
C ALA A 12 19.69 20.77 -26.32
N ALA A 13 18.47 20.78 -25.78
CA ALA A 13 17.50 21.88 -25.94
C ALA A 13 16.56 21.88 -24.72
N GLY A 14 16.72 22.90 -23.86
CA GLY A 14 15.82 23.33 -22.78
C GLY A 14 15.38 22.25 -21.79
N GLU A 15 16.06 22.13 -20.64
CA GLU A 15 15.72 21.16 -19.59
C GLU A 15 14.24 21.22 -19.18
N PRO A 16 13.41 20.23 -19.56
CA PRO A 16 12.29 19.85 -18.75
C PRO A 16 12.85 19.09 -17.53
N ALA A 17 12.10 19.02 -16.43
CA ALA A 17 12.49 18.21 -15.28
C ALA A 17 13.08 16.85 -15.72
N ALA A 18 14.27 16.51 -15.21
CA ALA A 18 14.99 15.31 -15.61
C ALA A 18 14.05 14.10 -15.54
N GLY A 19 13.75 13.51 -16.72
CA GLY A 19 12.88 12.35 -16.81
C GLY A 19 13.44 11.17 -16.01
N PRO A 20 12.61 10.16 -15.69
CA PRO A 20 13.06 8.99 -14.97
C PRO A 20 14.28 8.34 -15.66
N PRO A 21 15.25 7.82 -14.90
CA PRO A 21 16.47 7.24 -15.46
C PRO A 21 16.11 6.09 -16.40
N ALA A 22 16.76 6.06 -17.56
CA ALA A 22 16.48 5.05 -18.58
C ALA A 22 16.80 3.64 -18.08
N LEU A 23 15.89 2.69 -18.35
CA LEU A 23 16.10 1.28 -18.02
C LEU A 23 17.17 0.64 -18.92
N PRO A 24 17.99 -0.28 -18.38
CA PRO A 24 18.82 -1.15 -19.20
C PRO A 24 17.97 -2.02 -20.14
N ASP A 25 18.45 -2.28 -21.37
CA ASP A 25 17.73 -3.08 -22.37
C ASP A 25 17.33 -4.48 -21.88
N ALA A 26 18.12 -5.07 -20.97
CA ALA A 26 17.80 -6.36 -20.36
C ALA A 26 16.52 -6.33 -19.50
N GLU A 27 16.15 -5.17 -18.97
CA GLU A 27 14.98 -5.01 -18.11
C GLU A 27 13.74 -4.55 -18.87
N VAL A 28 13.91 -3.87 -20.00
CA VAL A 28 12.82 -3.32 -20.82
C VAL A 28 11.70 -4.35 -21.11
N PRO A 29 11.99 -5.60 -21.54
CA PRO A 29 10.98 -6.62 -21.80
C PRO A 29 9.99 -6.87 -20.66
N ARG A 30 10.42 -6.72 -19.39
CA ARG A 30 9.58 -6.98 -18.21
C ARG A 30 8.40 -6.01 -18.09
N TYR A 31 8.50 -4.84 -18.71
CA TYR A 31 7.52 -3.76 -18.61
C TYR A 31 6.73 -3.54 -19.91
N LEU A 32 6.94 -4.39 -20.91
CA LEU A 32 6.22 -4.37 -22.18
C LEU A 32 5.00 -5.31 -22.13
N ARG A 33 3.94 -4.92 -22.83
CA ARG A 33 2.76 -5.77 -23.06
C ARG A 33 3.06 -6.79 -24.16
N THR A 34 2.24 -7.82 -24.31
CA THR A 34 2.45 -8.92 -25.28
C THR A 34 2.75 -8.44 -26.70
N GLY A 35 2.00 -7.48 -27.23
CA GLY A 35 2.24 -6.93 -28.57
C GLY A 35 3.55 -6.14 -28.67
N GLU A 36 3.86 -5.34 -27.66
CA GLU A 36 5.09 -4.54 -27.59
C GLU A 36 6.34 -5.42 -27.40
N LEU A 37 6.21 -6.53 -26.67
CA LEU A 37 7.27 -7.51 -26.49
C LEU A 37 7.60 -8.21 -27.82
N SER A 38 6.59 -8.52 -28.63
CA SER A 38 6.81 -9.08 -29.97
C SER A 38 7.51 -8.07 -30.89
N GLU A 39 7.13 -6.79 -30.81
CA GLU A 39 7.79 -5.71 -31.55
C GLU A 39 9.24 -5.52 -31.11
N TRP A 40 9.51 -5.56 -29.80
CA TRP A 40 10.85 -5.51 -29.23
C TRP A 40 11.74 -6.61 -29.80
N GLY A 41 11.29 -7.86 -29.75
CA GLY A 41 12.04 -9.00 -30.29
C GLY A 41 12.30 -8.89 -31.79
N ASN A 42 11.33 -8.42 -32.57
CA ASN A 42 11.50 -8.22 -34.01
C ASN A 42 12.48 -7.09 -34.32
N ALA A 43 12.43 -5.98 -33.58
CA ALA A 43 13.34 -4.86 -33.74
C ALA A 43 14.78 -5.23 -33.36
N PHE A 44 14.99 -5.98 -32.27
CA PHE A 44 16.31 -6.51 -31.90
C PHE A 44 16.87 -7.45 -32.97
N ARG A 45 16.06 -8.38 -33.48
CA ARG A 45 16.49 -9.28 -34.55
C ARG A 45 16.90 -8.50 -35.81
N MET A 46 16.20 -7.41 -36.14
CA MET A 46 16.55 -6.54 -37.27
C MET A 46 17.87 -5.81 -37.05
N VAL A 47 18.16 -5.37 -35.82
CA VAL A 47 19.47 -4.78 -35.45
C VAL A 47 20.58 -5.82 -35.58
N GLU A 48 20.39 -7.03 -35.03
CA GLU A 48 21.38 -8.11 -35.11
C GLU A 48 21.70 -8.50 -36.56
N GLN A 49 20.67 -8.66 -37.39
CA GLN A 49 20.83 -8.94 -38.83
C GLN A 49 21.54 -7.79 -39.54
N GLY A 50 21.18 -6.54 -39.24
CA GLY A 50 21.82 -5.35 -39.80
C GLY A 50 23.31 -5.25 -39.43
N MET A 51 23.65 -5.51 -38.17
CA MET A 51 25.03 -5.55 -37.68
C MET A 51 25.84 -6.67 -38.35
N SER A 52 25.29 -7.89 -38.41
CA SER A 52 25.96 -9.03 -39.07
C SER A 52 26.24 -8.76 -40.55
N ARG A 53 25.26 -8.16 -41.26
CA ARG A 53 25.40 -7.77 -42.67
C ARG A 53 26.46 -6.68 -42.86
N ALA A 54 26.50 -5.68 -41.98
CA ALA A 54 27.52 -4.64 -42.02
C ALA A 54 28.92 -5.20 -41.73
N GLN A 55 29.06 -6.11 -40.76
CA GLN A 55 30.34 -6.77 -40.45
C GLN A 55 30.83 -7.65 -41.59
N THR A 56 29.92 -8.39 -42.26
CA THR A 56 30.25 -9.16 -43.45
C THR A 56 30.69 -8.23 -44.59
N GLY A 57 29.99 -7.10 -44.78
CA GLY A 57 30.39 -6.08 -45.74
C GLY A 57 31.77 -5.49 -45.47
N GLN A 58 32.12 -5.23 -44.20
CA GLN A 58 33.48 -4.81 -43.79
C GLN A 58 34.54 -5.86 -44.15
N GLY A 59 34.27 -7.14 -43.91
CA GLY A 59 35.16 -8.23 -44.31
C GLY A 59 35.37 -8.29 -45.83
N ILE A 60 34.32 -8.06 -46.61
CA ILE A 60 34.39 -8.01 -48.08
C ILE A 60 35.24 -6.81 -48.55
N VAL A 61 35.03 -5.62 -47.99
CA VAL A 61 35.88 -4.45 -48.31
C VAL A 61 37.34 -4.73 -47.98
N GLY A 62 37.62 -5.38 -46.84
CA GLY A 62 38.98 -5.78 -46.44
C GLY A 62 39.63 -6.78 -47.41
N SER A 63 38.85 -7.64 -48.04
CA SER A 63 39.33 -8.63 -49.03
C SER A 63 39.63 -8.06 -50.43
N ALA A 64 39.35 -6.78 -50.67
CA ALA A 64 39.60 -6.14 -51.96
C ALA A 64 41.10 -6.06 -52.33
N THR A 65 42.00 -6.34 -51.38
CA THR A 65 43.45 -6.45 -51.58
C THR A 65 43.88 -7.78 -52.22
N THR A 66 43.04 -8.81 -52.18
CA THR A 66 43.23 -10.14 -52.78
C THR A 66 41.93 -10.63 -53.45
N PRO A 67 41.51 -10.00 -54.56
CA PRO A 67 40.24 -10.31 -55.20
C PRO A 67 40.19 -11.75 -55.74
N ARG A 68 39.00 -12.37 -55.68
CA ARG A 68 38.76 -13.66 -56.36
C ARG A 68 38.88 -13.49 -57.87
N ILE A 69 39.31 -14.55 -58.56
CA ILE A 69 39.47 -14.56 -60.03
C ILE A 69 38.14 -14.14 -60.68
N GLY A 70 38.16 -13.02 -61.42
CA GLY A 70 37.00 -12.51 -62.17
C GLY A 70 36.32 -11.24 -61.64
N GLU A 71 36.70 -10.71 -60.47
CA GLU A 71 36.22 -9.40 -59.95
C GLU A 71 37.37 -8.39 -59.85
N THR A 72 37.13 -7.13 -60.20
CA THR A 72 38.09 -6.03 -59.93
C THR A 72 38.03 -5.60 -58.46
N PRO A 73 39.12 -5.06 -57.89
CA PRO A 73 39.13 -4.52 -56.53
C PRO A 73 38.02 -3.48 -56.26
N GLU A 74 37.68 -2.67 -57.25
CA GLU A 74 36.60 -1.66 -57.17
C GLU A 74 35.22 -2.30 -57.05
N GLN A 75 34.95 -3.37 -57.81
CA GLN A 75 33.70 -4.13 -57.73
C GLN A 75 33.53 -4.82 -56.37
N VAL A 76 34.63 -5.35 -55.80
CA VAL A 76 34.62 -5.96 -54.46
C VAL A 76 34.30 -4.92 -53.38
N ARG A 77 34.92 -3.73 -53.45
CA ARG A 77 34.64 -2.62 -52.52
C ARG A 77 33.19 -2.14 -52.63
N ALA A 78 32.69 -1.88 -53.84
CA ALA A 78 31.33 -1.41 -54.05
C ALA A 78 30.28 -2.40 -53.51
N ARG A 79 30.50 -3.72 -53.66
CA ARG A 79 29.65 -4.75 -53.05
C ARG A 79 29.66 -4.70 -51.52
N GLY A 80 30.85 -4.62 -50.93
CA GLY A 80 31.01 -4.53 -49.47
C GLY A 80 30.36 -3.27 -48.89
N GLU A 81 30.53 -2.13 -49.55
CA GLU A 81 29.91 -0.85 -49.18
C GLU A 81 28.38 -0.90 -49.26
N LYS A 82 27.83 -1.52 -50.31
CA LYS A 82 26.39 -1.74 -50.43
C LYS A 82 25.85 -2.57 -49.26
N MET A 83 26.52 -3.65 -48.88
CA MET A 83 26.12 -4.48 -47.73
C MET A 83 26.20 -3.71 -46.40
N ILE A 84 27.21 -2.86 -46.22
CA ILE A 84 27.33 -1.96 -45.07
C ILE A 84 26.16 -0.96 -45.02
N ALA A 85 25.82 -0.34 -46.16
CA ALA A 85 24.71 0.61 -46.25
C ALA A 85 23.36 -0.06 -45.93
N GLU A 86 23.10 -1.24 -46.47
CA GLU A 86 21.90 -2.03 -46.17
C GLU A 86 21.84 -2.43 -44.68
N GLY A 87 22.96 -2.85 -44.10
CA GLY A 87 23.06 -3.16 -42.67
C GLY A 87 22.75 -1.95 -41.79
N LYS A 88 23.32 -0.77 -42.13
CA LYS A 88 23.03 0.50 -41.44
C LYS A 88 21.55 0.91 -41.58
N ALA A 89 20.95 0.72 -42.75
CA ALA A 89 19.54 1.02 -42.98
C ALA A 89 18.60 0.12 -42.15
N MET A 90 18.93 -1.16 -42.00
CA MET A 90 18.18 -2.08 -41.13
C MET A 90 18.24 -1.63 -39.67
N VAL A 91 19.43 -1.28 -39.17
CA VAL A 91 19.58 -0.75 -37.81
C VAL A 91 18.79 0.55 -37.65
N ALA A 92 18.93 1.50 -38.57
CA ALA A 92 18.23 2.78 -38.53
C ALA A 92 16.70 2.62 -38.54
N ARG A 93 16.17 1.64 -39.27
CA ARG A 93 14.74 1.33 -39.32
C ARG A 93 14.20 0.79 -38.00
N ALA A 94 15.01 0.03 -37.25
CA ALA A 94 14.62 -0.54 -35.96
C ALA A 94 14.70 0.48 -34.80
N GLN A 95 15.56 1.49 -34.89
CA GLN A 95 15.80 2.44 -33.79
C GLN A 95 14.55 3.16 -33.26
N PRO A 96 13.62 3.67 -34.09
CA PRO A 96 12.44 4.38 -33.58
C PRO A 96 11.55 3.49 -32.70
N SER A 97 11.35 2.23 -33.10
CA SER A 97 10.60 1.25 -32.29
C SER A 97 11.31 0.97 -30.97
N LEU A 98 12.61 0.72 -30.99
CA LEU A 98 13.37 0.47 -29.76
C LEU A 98 13.36 1.68 -28.82
N ALA A 99 13.53 2.89 -29.35
CA ALA A 99 13.48 4.12 -28.56
C ALA A 99 12.11 4.31 -27.90
N ARG A 100 11.01 4.13 -28.65
CA ARG A 100 9.65 4.22 -28.11
C ARG A 100 9.39 3.16 -27.03
N LEU A 101 9.81 1.91 -27.26
CA LEU A 101 9.60 0.81 -26.31
C LEU A 101 10.42 1.01 -25.03
N ARG A 102 11.66 1.50 -25.11
CA ARG A 102 12.47 1.91 -23.95
C ARG A 102 11.77 2.99 -23.14
N ALA A 103 11.26 4.03 -23.80
CA ALA A 103 10.55 5.12 -23.13
C ALA A 103 9.29 4.61 -22.40
N LEU A 104 8.47 3.81 -23.08
CA LEU A 104 7.27 3.20 -22.49
C LEU A 104 7.60 2.32 -21.28
N ALA A 105 8.61 1.46 -21.38
CA ALA A 105 9.06 0.62 -20.28
C ALA A 105 9.56 1.46 -19.11
N THR A 106 10.35 2.52 -19.39
CA THR A 106 10.89 3.42 -18.37
C THR A 106 9.77 4.16 -17.63
N THR A 107 8.79 4.70 -18.35
CA THR A 107 7.62 5.36 -17.74
C THR A 107 6.82 4.38 -16.87
N ARG A 108 6.56 3.16 -17.36
CA ARG A 108 5.80 2.16 -16.60
C ARG A 108 6.54 1.68 -15.37
N HIS A 109 7.86 1.48 -15.47
CA HIS A 109 8.68 1.17 -14.32
C HIS A 109 8.61 2.30 -13.29
N ALA A 110 8.82 3.55 -13.70
CA ALA A 110 8.73 4.71 -12.80
C ALA A 110 7.36 4.81 -12.12
N GLU A 111 6.26 4.57 -12.84
CA GLU A 111 4.92 4.54 -12.25
C GLU A 111 4.72 3.39 -11.26
N GLN A 112 5.35 2.23 -11.51
CA GLN A 112 5.30 1.07 -10.62
C GLN A 112 6.22 1.21 -9.40
N THR A 113 7.25 2.05 -9.45
CA THR A 113 8.25 2.20 -8.37
C THR A 113 8.22 3.57 -7.72
N LYS A 114 7.29 4.45 -8.08
CA LYS A 114 7.16 5.76 -7.45
C LYS A 114 6.80 5.64 -5.97
N THR A 115 7.33 6.59 -5.19
CA THR A 115 6.89 6.80 -3.83
C THR A 115 5.43 7.26 -3.81
N VAL A 116 4.60 6.64 -2.97
CA VAL A 116 3.21 7.04 -2.76
C VAL A 116 2.96 7.30 -1.28
N ALA A 117 2.27 8.38 -0.97
CA ALA A 117 1.75 8.64 0.37
C ALA A 117 0.30 8.12 0.47
N LEU A 118 0.06 7.19 1.38
CA LEU A 118 -1.25 6.57 1.61
C LEU A 118 -1.66 6.79 3.07
N GLY A 119 -2.81 7.42 3.30
CA GLY A 119 -3.13 7.86 4.65
C GLY A 119 -4.50 8.46 4.83
N LEU A 120 -4.69 9.10 5.97
CA LEU A 120 -5.91 9.77 6.39
C LEU A 120 -5.56 11.02 7.20
N ASP A 121 -6.22 12.13 6.88
CA ASP A 121 -6.24 13.33 7.71
C ASP A 121 -7.24 13.16 8.86
N LEU A 122 -6.85 13.66 10.03
CA LEU A 122 -7.55 13.50 11.30
C LEU A 122 -7.87 14.85 11.91
N VAL A 123 -9.06 14.95 12.48
CA VAL A 123 -9.48 16.07 13.31
C VAL A 123 -9.97 15.49 14.62
N GLN A 124 -9.50 16.05 15.74
CA GLN A 124 -9.88 15.58 17.06
C GLN A 124 -11.36 15.86 17.31
N THR A 125 -12.08 14.84 17.78
CA THR A 125 -13.49 14.97 18.17
C THR A 125 -13.75 14.21 19.48
N GLU A 126 -14.93 14.38 20.07
CA GLU A 126 -15.30 13.56 21.23
C GLU A 126 -15.55 12.11 20.82
N TRP A 127 -15.21 11.19 21.71
CA TRP A 127 -15.34 9.77 21.42
C TRP A 127 -16.78 9.33 21.18
N GLY A 128 -17.74 9.86 21.95
CA GLY A 128 -19.16 9.56 21.78
C GLY A 128 -19.68 10.05 20.42
N TYR A 129 -19.25 11.23 19.96
CA TYR A 129 -19.56 11.71 18.61
C TYR A 129 -18.96 10.80 17.54
N THR A 130 -17.70 10.41 17.70
CA THR A 130 -17.01 9.48 16.79
C THR A 130 -17.73 8.14 16.69
N LEU A 131 -18.11 7.54 17.81
CA LEU A 131 -18.82 6.26 17.85
C LEU A 131 -20.15 6.32 17.12
N ASN A 132 -20.89 7.43 17.23
CA ASN A 132 -22.12 7.63 16.46
C ASN A 132 -21.86 7.68 14.94
N LEU A 133 -20.85 8.43 14.50
CA LEU A 133 -20.48 8.49 13.07
C LEU A 133 -20.05 7.12 12.53
N VAL A 134 -19.24 6.39 13.29
CA VAL A 134 -18.81 5.05 12.93
C VAL A 134 -20.00 4.10 12.86
N ALA A 135 -20.90 4.12 13.84
CA ALA A 135 -22.11 3.29 13.84
C ALA A 135 -22.96 3.54 12.58
N ILE A 136 -23.18 4.79 12.20
CA ILE A 136 -23.89 5.14 10.95
C ILE A 136 -23.20 4.52 9.74
N ARG A 137 -21.89 4.73 9.61
CA ARG A 137 -21.11 4.25 8.45
C ARG A 137 -21.04 2.73 8.40
N PHE A 138 -20.85 2.06 9.53
CA PHE A 138 -20.72 0.61 9.61
C PHE A 138 -22.04 -0.12 9.47
N GLN A 139 -23.15 0.43 9.97
CA GLN A 139 -24.47 -0.13 9.66
C GLN A 139 -24.78 -0.06 8.17
N LYS A 140 -24.50 1.08 7.53
CA LYS A 140 -24.65 1.23 6.08
C LYS A 140 -23.76 0.21 5.35
N LEU A 141 -22.48 0.15 5.69
CA LEU A 141 -21.53 -0.78 5.07
C LEU A 141 -21.97 -2.24 5.24
N ALA A 142 -22.44 -2.62 6.42
CA ALA A 142 -22.92 -3.97 6.69
C ALA A 142 -24.14 -4.31 5.81
N ARG A 143 -25.11 -3.40 5.74
CA ARG A 143 -26.31 -3.55 4.91
C ARG A 143 -25.98 -3.64 3.42
N ASP A 144 -25.17 -2.72 2.92
CA ASP A 144 -24.77 -2.65 1.51
C ASP A 144 -23.93 -3.88 1.09
N SER A 145 -23.24 -4.49 2.05
CA SER A 145 -22.46 -5.73 1.85
C SER A 145 -23.29 -7.01 2.03
N GLY A 146 -24.57 -6.91 2.39
CA GLY A 146 -25.49 -8.04 2.51
C GLY A 146 -25.49 -8.77 3.85
N PHE A 147 -24.85 -8.22 4.90
CA PHE A 147 -24.85 -8.82 6.22
C PHE A 147 -26.22 -8.71 6.88
N ALA A 148 -26.79 -9.85 7.27
CA ALA A 148 -28.10 -9.90 7.94
C ALA A 148 -27.99 -9.55 9.43
N GLN A 149 -26.84 -9.83 10.03
CA GLN A 149 -26.59 -9.60 11.46
C GLN A 149 -25.18 -9.06 11.69
N VAL A 150 -25.07 -8.18 12.69
CA VAL A 150 -23.78 -7.69 13.21
C VAL A 150 -23.73 -7.98 14.70
N HIS A 151 -22.62 -8.55 15.15
CA HIS A 151 -22.29 -8.68 16.57
C HIS A 151 -21.24 -7.66 16.97
N LEU A 152 -21.51 -6.90 18.03
CA LEU A 152 -20.53 -6.05 18.69
C LEU A 152 -19.85 -6.87 19.77
N VAL A 153 -18.63 -7.32 19.48
CA VAL A 153 -18.00 -8.44 20.21
C VAL A 153 -17.11 -7.98 21.36
N GLY A 154 -16.56 -6.77 21.31
CA GLY A 154 -15.76 -6.25 22.40
C GLY A 154 -15.07 -4.94 22.09
N ALA A 155 -14.25 -4.48 23.04
CA ALA A 155 -13.34 -3.38 22.83
C ALA A 155 -12.09 -3.53 23.69
N VAL A 156 -10.98 -2.99 23.23
CA VAL A 156 -9.68 -3.05 23.92
C VAL A 156 -8.96 -1.71 23.92
N THR A 157 -8.03 -1.56 24.84
CA THR A 157 -7.10 -0.43 24.95
C THR A 157 -5.66 -0.94 24.99
N GLN A 158 -4.74 -0.19 24.39
CA GLN A 158 -3.32 -0.36 24.69
C GLN A 158 -3.01 0.23 26.06
N LEU A 159 -2.32 -0.54 26.90
CA LEU A 159 -1.88 -0.16 28.23
C LEU A 159 -0.47 0.43 28.18
N ALA A 160 -0.06 1.11 29.26
CA ALA A 160 1.24 1.76 29.36
C ALA A 160 2.44 0.78 29.25
N ASP A 161 2.26 -0.48 29.64
CA ASP A 161 3.26 -1.55 29.49
C ASP A 161 3.28 -2.15 28.07
N GLY A 162 2.52 -1.57 27.14
CA GLY A 162 2.41 -2.01 25.75
C GLY A 162 1.42 -3.15 25.53
N LYS A 163 0.86 -3.76 26.59
CA LYS A 163 -0.10 -4.85 26.46
C LYS A 163 -1.49 -4.37 26.07
N ILE A 164 -2.33 -5.31 25.65
CA ILE A 164 -3.73 -5.06 25.31
C ILE A 164 -4.61 -5.45 26.51
N GLY A 165 -5.49 -4.54 26.93
CA GLY A 165 -6.46 -4.76 27.99
C GLY A 165 -7.90 -4.52 27.51
N ALA A 166 -8.89 -5.10 28.18
CA ALA A 166 -10.30 -4.89 27.85
C ALA A 166 -10.75 -3.45 28.16
N ALA A 167 -11.64 -2.90 27.32
CA ALA A 167 -12.20 -1.56 27.44
C ALA A 167 -13.75 -1.60 27.49
N PRO A 168 -14.36 -2.03 28.61
CA PRO A 168 -15.81 -2.27 28.69
C PRO A 168 -16.65 -1.02 28.47
N ALA A 169 -16.19 0.15 28.92
CA ALA A 169 -16.88 1.42 28.68
C ALA A 169 -16.96 1.77 27.18
N LEU A 170 -15.91 1.46 26.42
CA LEU A 170 -15.88 1.65 24.97
C LEU A 170 -16.80 0.66 24.25
N ALA A 171 -16.83 -0.59 24.70
CA ALA A 171 -17.74 -1.60 24.16
C ALA A 171 -19.21 -1.22 24.40
N ALA A 172 -19.54 -0.72 25.60
CA ALA A 172 -20.87 -0.22 25.93
C ALA A 172 -21.23 1.01 25.07
N GLY A 173 -20.34 1.99 24.97
CA GLY A 173 -20.56 3.19 24.16
C GLY A 173 -20.75 2.89 22.67
N LEU A 174 -19.99 1.94 22.10
CA LEU A 174 -20.18 1.49 20.73
C LEU A 174 -21.56 0.83 20.54
N ARG A 175 -22.01 0.03 21.52
CA ARG A 175 -23.33 -0.61 21.48
C ARG A 175 -24.46 0.41 21.59
N GLU A 176 -24.35 1.37 22.49
CA GLU A 176 -25.31 2.47 22.61
C GLU A 176 -25.40 3.29 21.32
N ALA A 177 -24.25 3.68 20.75
CA ALA A 177 -24.20 4.39 19.48
C ALA A 177 -24.88 3.60 18.35
N TRP A 178 -24.65 2.28 18.28
CA TRP A 178 -25.28 1.40 17.30
C TRP A 178 -26.80 1.33 17.47
N VAL A 179 -27.27 1.09 18.69
CA VAL A 179 -28.71 1.02 19.01
C VAL A 179 -29.41 2.35 18.72
N LYS A 180 -28.74 3.47 18.97
CA LYS A 180 -29.27 4.81 18.71
C LYS A 180 -29.50 5.09 17.22
N VAL A 181 -28.65 4.55 16.33
CA VAL A 181 -28.81 4.72 14.88
C VAL A 181 -29.96 3.85 14.36
N ASP A 182 -29.86 2.54 14.59
CA ASP A 182 -30.90 1.57 14.26
C ASP A 182 -30.58 0.26 15.02
N PRO A 183 -31.45 -0.22 15.92
CA PRO A 183 -31.23 -1.50 16.59
C PRO A 183 -31.40 -2.71 15.66
N LYS A 184 -32.02 -2.55 14.47
CA LYS A 184 -32.24 -3.67 13.54
C LYS A 184 -30.92 -4.24 13.03
N GLY A 185 -30.86 -5.56 12.96
CA GLY A 185 -29.66 -6.28 12.51
C GLY A 185 -28.54 -6.33 13.55
N LEU A 186 -28.64 -5.62 14.68
CA LEU A 186 -27.74 -5.84 15.81
C LEU A 186 -28.16 -7.12 16.54
N ALA A 187 -27.25 -8.10 16.59
CA ALA A 187 -27.50 -9.34 17.29
C ALA A 187 -27.42 -9.15 18.82
N PRO A 188 -28.23 -9.91 19.59
CA PRO A 188 -28.15 -9.89 21.05
C PRO A 188 -26.78 -10.38 21.51
N ALA A 189 -26.30 -9.82 22.62
CA ALA A 189 -25.10 -10.32 23.26
C ALA A 189 -25.38 -11.75 23.80
N PRO A 190 -24.49 -12.73 23.58
CA PRO A 190 -24.60 -14.05 24.16
C PRO A 190 -24.60 -13.99 25.69
N ALA A 191 -25.42 -14.83 26.34
CA ALA A 191 -25.52 -14.87 27.79
C ALA A 191 -24.18 -15.25 28.47
N ALA A 192 -23.40 -16.13 27.83
CA ALA A 192 -22.08 -16.54 28.30
C ALA A 192 -20.96 -15.54 27.94
N GLY A 193 -21.28 -14.43 27.28
CA GLY A 193 -20.30 -13.48 26.74
C GLY A 193 -19.65 -13.93 25.43
N TYR A 194 -18.83 -13.05 24.86
CA TYR A 194 -18.03 -13.34 23.67
C TYR A 194 -16.64 -13.88 24.04
N ALA A 195 -16.12 -14.80 23.24
CA ALA A 195 -14.77 -15.37 23.34
C ALA A 195 -14.31 -15.85 21.96
N PHE A 196 -13.02 -15.70 21.61
CA PHE A 196 -12.50 -16.27 20.36
C PHE A 196 -12.28 -17.77 20.53
N LEU A 197 -13.10 -18.58 19.85
CA LEU A 197 -13.08 -20.04 19.97
C LEU A 197 -12.69 -20.67 18.63
N VAL A 198 -11.51 -21.28 18.60
CA VAL A 198 -11.05 -22.11 17.49
C VAL A 198 -11.46 -23.56 17.75
N ASN A 199 -12.24 -24.14 16.84
CA ASN A 199 -12.43 -25.59 16.81
C ASN A 199 -11.60 -26.16 15.65
N SER A 200 -10.57 -26.95 15.96
CA SER A 200 -9.70 -27.57 14.95
C SER A 200 -10.46 -28.52 14.01
N ALA A 201 -11.64 -28.99 14.39
CA ALA A 201 -12.49 -29.84 13.56
C ALA A 201 -13.42 -29.06 12.61
N GLU A 202 -13.51 -27.73 12.72
CA GLU A 202 -14.44 -26.92 11.93
C GLU A 202 -13.73 -25.78 11.21
N ALA A 203 -14.11 -25.53 9.96
CA ALA A 203 -13.51 -24.50 9.13
C ALA A 203 -13.84 -23.06 9.56
N THR A 204 -14.67 -22.86 10.59
CA THR A 204 -15.14 -21.53 11.02
C THR A 204 -15.00 -21.33 12.53
N THR A 205 -14.52 -20.14 12.90
CA THR A 205 -14.38 -19.69 14.28
C THR A 205 -15.75 -19.40 14.90
N ALA A 206 -15.90 -19.74 16.18
CA ALA A 206 -17.04 -19.29 16.99
C ALA A 206 -16.62 -18.12 17.88
N PHE A 207 -17.57 -17.23 18.15
CA PHE A 207 -17.33 -16.07 19.02
C PHE A 207 -18.06 -16.16 20.36
N ALA A 208 -18.80 -17.25 20.61
CA ALA A 208 -19.41 -17.58 21.87
C ALA A 208 -19.73 -19.08 21.90
N LYS A 209 -19.97 -19.64 23.09
CA LYS A 209 -20.29 -21.07 23.24
C LYS A 209 -21.53 -21.49 22.46
N ASP A 210 -22.58 -20.68 22.51
CA ASP A 210 -23.86 -20.94 21.85
C ASP A 210 -23.97 -20.27 20.47
N TRP A 211 -22.82 -19.89 19.90
CA TRP A 211 -22.77 -19.20 18.61
C TRP A 211 -23.16 -20.12 17.46
N LYS A 212 -24.23 -19.78 16.74
CA LYS A 212 -24.56 -20.43 15.47
C LYS A 212 -23.60 -19.94 14.39
N LYS A 213 -22.66 -20.80 14.00
CA LYS A 213 -21.64 -20.47 13.00
C LYS A 213 -22.27 -20.13 11.64
N PRO A 214 -21.80 -19.07 10.96
CA PRO A 214 -22.28 -18.73 9.62
C PRO A 214 -21.88 -19.81 8.62
N GLY A 215 -22.84 -20.24 7.81
CA GLY A 215 -22.62 -21.25 6.76
C GLY A 215 -21.90 -20.72 5.53
N GLY A 216 -21.72 -19.41 5.41
CA GLY A 216 -21.02 -18.78 4.30
C GLY A 216 -20.65 -17.33 4.56
N ALA A 217 -19.84 -16.77 3.66
CA ALA A 217 -19.42 -15.37 3.67
C ALA A 217 -20.63 -14.41 3.60
N ARG A 218 -20.45 -13.19 4.14
CA ARG A 218 -21.42 -12.09 4.12
C ARG A 218 -22.74 -12.35 4.85
N GLN A 219 -22.83 -13.40 5.68
CA GLN A 219 -24.03 -13.67 6.48
C GLN A 219 -24.04 -12.90 7.80
N VAL A 220 -22.94 -12.97 8.55
CA VAL A 220 -22.77 -12.34 9.87
C VAL A 220 -21.47 -11.56 9.89
N ALA A 221 -21.52 -10.33 10.39
CA ALA A 221 -20.34 -9.53 10.66
C ALA A 221 -20.07 -9.44 12.17
N VAL A 222 -18.81 -9.23 12.53
CA VAL A 222 -18.37 -8.91 13.89
C VAL A 222 -17.67 -7.56 13.88
N ALA A 223 -17.97 -6.71 14.87
CA ALA A 223 -17.33 -5.41 15.05
C ALA A 223 -16.78 -5.26 16.46
N TRP A 224 -15.63 -4.59 16.56
CA TRP A 224 -14.95 -4.30 17.81
C TRP A 224 -14.21 -2.97 17.71
N ALA A 225 -13.93 -2.38 18.87
CA ALA A 225 -13.19 -1.12 18.96
C ALA A 225 -11.84 -1.33 19.65
N GLU A 226 -10.88 -0.52 19.27
CA GLU A 226 -9.54 -0.49 19.83
C GLU A 226 -9.20 0.97 20.09
N VAL A 227 -8.63 1.26 21.26
CA VAL A 227 -8.16 2.61 21.59
C VAL A 227 -6.67 2.59 21.90
N TYR A 228 -5.97 3.57 21.36
CA TYR A 228 -4.54 3.77 21.51
C TYR A 228 -4.30 5.14 22.15
N PRO A 229 -4.11 5.20 23.48
CA PRO A 229 -3.82 6.46 24.17
C PRO A 229 -2.52 7.08 23.65
N LEU A 230 -2.58 8.35 23.26
CA LEU A 230 -1.41 9.17 22.89
C LEU A 230 -0.97 10.07 24.04
N ALA A 231 -1.92 10.45 24.91
CA ALA A 231 -1.71 11.14 26.16
C ALA A 231 -2.12 10.26 27.35
N ALA A 232 -1.37 10.34 28.46
CA ALA A 232 -1.60 9.51 29.64
C ALA A 232 -2.92 9.83 30.38
N ASP A 233 -3.43 11.05 30.22
CA ASP A 233 -4.68 11.54 30.81
C ASP A 233 -5.92 11.23 29.95
N GLY A 234 -5.75 10.59 28.79
CA GLY A 234 -6.84 10.30 27.85
C GLY A 234 -7.33 11.51 27.04
N SER A 235 -6.70 12.68 27.17
CA SER A 235 -7.05 13.87 26.39
C SER A 235 -6.85 13.67 24.89
N VAL A 236 -5.92 12.79 24.51
CA VAL A 236 -5.61 12.45 23.12
C VAL A 236 -5.44 10.94 22.98
N ALA A 237 -6.22 10.35 22.09
CA ALA A 237 -6.16 8.94 21.73
C ALA A 237 -6.56 8.73 20.27
N LEU A 238 -6.13 7.60 19.69
CA LEU A 238 -6.69 7.10 18.44
C LEU A 238 -7.72 6.02 18.73
N LEU A 239 -8.93 6.21 18.22
CA LEU A 239 -9.97 5.19 18.19
C LEU A 239 -9.96 4.51 16.83
N VAL A 240 -9.84 3.18 16.85
CA VAL A 240 -9.95 2.34 15.67
C VAL A 240 -11.15 1.42 15.85
N VAL A 241 -12.09 1.45 14.90
CA VAL A 241 -13.24 0.55 14.93
C VAL A 241 -13.17 -0.33 13.70
N ASN A 242 -13.26 -1.64 13.91
CA ASN A 242 -13.11 -2.65 12.89
C ASN A 242 -14.44 -3.38 12.69
N LEU A 243 -14.67 -3.82 11.45
CA LEU A 243 -15.78 -4.67 11.05
C LEU A 243 -15.20 -5.79 10.19
N ALA A 244 -15.50 -7.04 10.52
CA ALA A 244 -15.03 -8.22 9.80
C ALA A 244 -16.18 -9.17 9.46
N ASP A 245 -16.01 -9.94 8.39
CA ASP A 245 -16.87 -11.08 8.09
C ASP A 245 -16.52 -12.23 9.04
N ALA A 246 -17.52 -12.71 9.79
CA ALA A 246 -17.36 -13.76 10.80
C ALA A 246 -16.98 -15.13 10.20
N HIS A 247 -17.28 -15.37 8.91
CA HIS A 247 -16.96 -16.61 8.22
C HIS A 247 -15.54 -16.58 7.64
N THR A 248 -15.17 -15.50 6.95
CA THR A 248 -13.87 -15.42 6.26
C THR A 248 -12.75 -14.86 7.14
N LEU A 249 -13.09 -14.27 8.29
CA LEU A 249 -12.18 -13.56 9.20
C LEU A 249 -11.36 -12.49 8.48
N ARG A 250 -11.97 -11.80 7.51
CA ARG A 250 -11.35 -10.66 6.81
C ARG A 250 -12.05 -9.38 7.20
N LEU A 251 -11.28 -8.32 7.36
CA LEU A 251 -11.82 -6.98 7.54
C LEU A 251 -12.64 -6.59 6.30
N VAL A 252 -13.81 -6.01 6.56
CA VAL A 252 -14.67 -5.36 5.57
C VAL A 252 -14.75 -3.85 5.82
N GLY A 253 -14.51 -3.42 7.07
CA GLY A 253 -14.45 -2.02 7.47
C GLY A 253 -13.38 -1.77 8.51
N CYS A 254 -12.74 -0.61 8.42
CA CYS A 254 -11.79 -0.10 9.41
C CYS A 254 -11.90 1.43 9.37
N GLU A 255 -12.20 2.04 10.51
CA GLU A 255 -12.28 3.49 10.68
C GLU A 255 -11.30 3.89 11.77
N VAL A 256 -10.58 4.98 11.53
CA VAL A 256 -9.61 5.56 12.47
C VAL A 256 -10.02 7.00 12.74
N ALA A 257 -10.01 7.41 14.00
CA ALA A 257 -10.35 8.75 14.42
C ALA A 257 -9.44 9.23 15.55
N LEU A 258 -9.11 10.51 15.53
CA LEU A 258 -8.45 11.21 16.63
C LEU A 258 -9.53 11.66 17.63
N THR A 259 -9.37 11.28 18.88
CA THR A 259 -10.42 11.47 19.89
C THR A 259 -9.87 11.71 21.29
N THR A 260 -10.74 12.11 22.22
CA THR A 260 -10.53 11.89 23.66
C THR A 260 -10.84 10.44 24.04
N PHE A 261 -10.46 10.00 25.24
CA PHE A 261 -10.86 8.72 25.80
C PHE A 261 -11.17 8.85 27.30
N GLY A 262 -12.26 8.22 27.74
CA GLY A 262 -12.71 8.30 29.13
C GLY A 262 -13.39 9.63 29.46
N PRO A 263 -13.28 10.13 30.71
CA PRO A 263 -13.93 11.37 31.13
C PRO A 263 -13.21 12.64 30.67
N ALA A 264 -12.18 12.51 29.81
CA ALA A 264 -11.37 13.63 29.37
C ALA A 264 -12.15 14.54 28.41
N GLU A 265 -12.06 15.84 28.66
CA GLU A 265 -12.61 16.88 27.80
C GLU A 265 -11.73 17.13 26.58
N LEU A 266 -12.33 17.65 25.51
CA LEU A 266 -11.59 18.11 24.34
C LEU A 266 -10.67 19.26 24.69
N HIS A 267 -9.56 19.37 23.96
CA HIS A 267 -8.76 20.59 23.97
C HIS A 267 -9.62 21.77 23.49
N ALA A 268 -9.45 22.94 24.12
CA ALA A 268 -10.16 24.18 23.77
C ALA A 268 -10.04 24.54 22.28
N LYS A 269 -8.94 24.16 21.65
CA LYS A 269 -8.82 24.08 20.20
C LYS A 269 -8.53 22.64 19.81
N PRO A 270 -9.42 21.98 19.03
CA PRO A 270 -9.22 20.60 18.61
C PRO A 270 -7.88 20.41 17.89
N LEU A 271 -7.18 19.33 18.22
CA LEU A 271 -5.95 18.96 17.51
C LEU A 271 -6.27 18.48 16.09
N THR A 272 -5.32 18.70 15.19
CA THR A 272 -5.34 18.13 13.84
C THR A 272 -4.20 17.17 13.70
N GLY A 273 -4.35 16.18 12.83
CA GLY A 273 -3.26 15.27 12.54
C GLY A 273 -3.45 14.59 11.20
N ALA A 274 -2.50 13.75 10.87
CA ALA A 274 -2.62 12.82 9.78
C ALA A 274 -1.76 11.60 10.09
N PHE A 275 -2.12 10.45 9.55
CA PHE A 275 -1.15 9.39 9.37
C PHE A 275 -1.00 9.05 7.90
N ALA A 276 0.22 8.72 7.49
CA ALA A 276 0.52 8.28 6.15
C ALA A 276 1.66 7.27 6.13
N LEU A 277 1.50 6.22 5.32
CA LEU A 277 2.58 5.37 4.87
C LEU A 277 3.22 6.02 3.64
N LYS A 278 4.51 6.33 3.74
CA LYS A 278 5.36 6.61 2.59
C LYS A 278 5.83 5.27 2.01
N ASP A 279 5.07 4.72 1.07
CA ASP A 279 5.42 3.49 0.36
C ASP A 279 6.41 3.84 -0.76
N GLU A 280 7.69 3.57 -0.53
CA GLU A 280 8.80 4.05 -1.37
C GLU A 280 8.86 3.39 -2.75
N ARG A 281 8.16 2.27 -2.94
CA ARG A 281 8.20 1.49 -4.20
C ARG A 281 6.83 1.06 -4.67
N ASN A 282 5.78 1.73 -4.18
CA ASN A 282 4.38 1.41 -4.44
C ASN A 282 4.09 -0.09 -4.27
N LEU A 283 4.73 -0.72 -3.27
CA LEU A 283 4.69 -2.15 -3.07
C LEU A 283 3.27 -2.62 -2.75
N LEU A 284 2.54 -1.90 -1.90
CA LEU A 284 1.21 -2.31 -1.46
C LEU A 284 0.24 -2.45 -2.64
N ARG A 285 0.23 -1.49 -3.57
CA ARG A 285 -0.65 -1.56 -4.76
C ARG A 285 -0.26 -2.69 -5.70
N ARG A 286 1.01 -3.10 -5.72
CA ARG A 286 1.51 -4.21 -6.54
C ARG A 286 1.15 -5.58 -5.97
N LEU A 287 0.84 -5.66 -4.67
CA LEU A 287 0.34 -6.88 -4.03
C LEU A 287 -1.14 -7.15 -4.34
N VAL A 288 -1.89 -6.15 -4.83
CA VAL A 288 -3.31 -6.33 -5.14
C VAL A 288 -3.49 -7.39 -6.23
N GLY A 289 -4.27 -8.42 -5.91
CA GLY A 289 -4.53 -9.54 -6.82
C GLY A 289 -3.42 -10.60 -6.89
N THR A 290 -2.37 -10.49 -6.08
CA THR A 290 -1.33 -11.54 -5.99
C THR A 290 -1.64 -12.56 -4.89
N ALA A 291 -0.88 -13.65 -4.84
CA ALA A 291 -1.03 -14.67 -3.79
C ALA A 291 -0.63 -14.14 -2.40
N GLU A 292 0.24 -13.12 -2.36
CA GLU A 292 0.74 -12.43 -1.17
C GLU A 292 -0.19 -11.30 -0.70
N ALA A 293 -1.32 -11.08 -1.38
CA ALA A 293 -2.29 -10.04 -1.02
C ALA A 293 -2.83 -10.23 0.41
N LEU A 294 -2.88 -11.47 0.91
CA LEU A 294 -3.26 -11.79 2.28
C LEU A 294 -1.99 -11.94 3.13
N ALA A 295 -1.80 -10.99 4.05
CA ALA A 295 -0.62 -10.89 4.88
C ALA A 295 -0.98 -10.81 6.37
N SER A 296 -0.24 -11.52 7.21
CA SER A 296 -0.36 -11.44 8.67
C SER A 296 0.51 -10.31 9.22
N PHE A 297 0.41 -10.04 10.52
CA PHE A 297 1.33 -9.13 11.21
C PHE A 297 2.29 -9.94 12.07
N ASP A 298 3.53 -9.48 12.15
CA ASP A 298 4.51 -10.07 13.05
C ASP A 298 4.08 -9.90 14.51
N ARG A 299 4.37 -10.88 15.37
CA ARG A 299 3.95 -10.86 16.79
C ARG A 299 4.61 -9.75 17.59
N GLU A 300 5.79 -9.30 17.19
CA GLU A 300 6.54 -8.23 17.85
C GLU A 300 6.19 -6.84 17.26
N ALA A 301 5.26 -6.78 16.30
CA ALA A 301 4.87 -5.53 15.68
C ALA A 301 4.16 -4.59 16.68
N SER A 302 4.43 -3.28 16.54
CA SER A 302 3.80 -2.25 17.37
C SER A 302 2.27 -2.27 17.20
N PRO A 303 1.47 -2.42 18.28
CA PRO A 303 0.01 -2.47 18.17
C PRO A 303 -0.61 -1.27 17.46
N LEU A 304 -0.14 -0.05 17.78
CA LEU A 304 -0.60 1.18 17.12
C LEU A 304 -0.20 1.19 15.63
N GLY A 305 1.05 0.86 15.31
CA GLY A 305 1.52 0.80 13.92
C GLY A 305 0.73 -0.22 13.09
N VAL A 306 0.42 -1.37 13.67
CA VAL A 306 -0.43 -2.41 13.05
C VAL A 306 -1.83 -1.88 12.78
N ALA A 307 -2.45 -1.18 13.73
CA ALA A 307 -3.78 -0.60 13.53
C ALA A 307 -3.84 0.40 12.36
N LEU A 308 -2.85 1.29 12.28
CA LEU A 308 -2.74 2.25 11.20
C LEU A 308 -2.46 1.57 9.84
N LEU A 309 -1.58 0.56 9.81
CA LEU A 309 -1.28 -0.20 8.59
C LEU A 309 -2.48 -1.03 8.11
N ARG A 310 -3.31 -1.57 9.02
CA ARG A 310 -4.59 -2.22 8.66
C ARG A 310 -5.52 -1.26 7.93
N TYR A 311 -5.65 -0.02 8.40
CA TYR A 311 -6.43 1.00 7.71
C TYR A 311 -5.87 1.26 6.30
N VAL A 312 -4.56 1.50 6.17
CA VAL A 312 -3.93 1.77 4.87
C VAL A 312 -4.16 0.62 3.89
N ASN A 313 -3.90 -0.61 4.32
CA ASN A 313 -4.09 -1.81 3.51
C ASN A 313 -5.54 -1.94 3.03
N LEU A 314 -6.51 -1.79 3.93
CA LEU A 314 -7.92 -1.98 3.58
C LEU A 314 -8.49 -0.79 2.78
N ARG A 315 -8.31 0.44 3.26
CA ARG A 315 -9.06 1.61 2.79
C ARG A 315 -8.36 2.37 1.67
N ASN A 316 -7.04 2.51 1.72
CA ASN A 316 -6.30 3.24 0.70
C ASN A 316 -5.89 2.34 -0.48
N VAL A 317 -5.73 1.04 -0.25
CA VAL A 317 -5.21 0.09 -1.26
C VAL A 317 -6.23 -0.97 -1.68
N GLY A 318 -7.05 -1.47 -0.75
CA GLY A 318 -7.98 -2.57 -1.01
C GLY A 318 -7.35 -3.96 -0.87
N LEU A 319 -6.26 -4.08 -0.11
CA LEU A 319 -5.68 -5.37 0.26
C LEU A 319 -6.56 -6.07 1.31
N PRO A 320 -6.76 -7.40 1.20
CA PRO A 320 -7.48 -8.16 2.21
C PRO A 320 -6.66 -8.21 3.51
N VAL A 321 -7.28 -7.82 4.61
CA VAL A 321 -6.65 -7.79 5.94
C VAL A 321 -7.26 -8.88 6.82
N PRO A 322 -6.46 -9.83 7.36
CA PRO A 322 -6.96 -10.82 8.30
C PRO A 322 -7.35 -10.17 9.64
N ALA A 323 -8.42 -10.66 10.24
CA ALA A 323 -8.98 -10.17 11.49
C ALA A 323 -8.68 -11.07 12.68
N ALA A 324 -8.23 -12.32 12.46
CA ALA A 324 -8.11 -13.34 13.51
C ALA A 324 -7.24 -12.89 14.70
N GLU A 325 -6.05 -12.36 14.44
CA GLU A 325 -5.12 -11.88 15.48
C GLU A 325 -5.74 -10.74 16.30
N ALA A 326 -6.29 -9.73 15.63
CA ALA A 326 -6.91 -8.58 16.29
C ALA A 326 -8.18 -8.96 17.08
N LEU A 327 -9.01 -9.85 16.54
CA LEU A 327 -10.20 -10.37 17.22
C LEU A 327 -9.81 -11.21 18.45
N SER A 328 -8.77 -12.03 18.36
CA SER A 328 -8.27 -12.80 19.49
C SER A 328 -7.70 -11.91 20.58
N ALA A 329 -7.03 -10.81 20.21
CA ALA A 329 -6.61 -9.79 21.18
C ALA A 329 -7.82 -9.09 21.83
N ALA A 330 -8.89 -8.86 21.06
CA ALA A 330 -10.10 -8.20 21.55
C ALA A 330 -10.97 -9.09 22.48
N LEU A 331 -10.99 -10.40 22.25
CA LEU A 331 -11.87 -11.35 22.91
C LEU A 331 -11.15 -12.32 23.87
N GLY A 332 -9.82 -12.38 23.80
CA GLY A 332 -9.04 -13.47 24.37
C GLY A 332 -9.15 -14.76 23.56
N GLY A 333 -8.25 -15.72 23.82
CA GLY A 333 -8.16 -17.01 23.12
C GLY A 333 -6.90 -17.13 22.26
N ASP A 334 -6.70 -18.31 21.66
CA ASP A 334 -5.61 -18.57 20.72
C ASP A 334 -6.09 -18.40 19.28
N PRO A 335 -5.51 -17.47 18.50
CA PRO A 335 -5.90 -17.28 17.11
C PRO A 335 -5.40 -18.46 16.25
N ALA A 336 -6.30 -19.08 15.49
CA ALA A 336 -5.88 -19.86 14.34
C ALA A 336 -5.43 -18.89 13.25
N LEU A 337 -4.13 -18.80 13.00
CA LEU A 337 -3.63 -18.13 11.81
C LEU A 337 -4.12 -18.92 10.58
N PRO A 338 -4.67 -18.27 9.55
CA PRO A 338 -5.02 -18.98 8.34
C PRO A 338 -3.77 -19.67 7.77
N GLU A 339 -3.83 -20.98 7.51
CA GLU A 339 -2.70 -21.85 7.12
C GLU A 339 -1.92 -21.42 5.86
N LYS A 340 -2.30 -20.33 5.19
CA LYS A 340 -1.79 -19.94 3.87
C LYS A 340 -1.30 -18.50 3.77
N MET A 341 -0.86 -17.90 4.89
CA MET A 341 -0.19 -16.59 4.85
C MET A 341 1.18 -16.71 4.16
N ARG A 342 1.41 -15.88 3.14
CA ARG A 342 2.66 -15.88 2.36
C ARG A 342 3.54 -14.67 2.64
N LEU A 343 3.02 -13.71 3.38
CA LEU A 343 3.67 -12.47 3.73
C LEU A 343 3.33 -12.11 5.17
N ALA A 344 4.31 -11.63 5.92
CA ALA A 344 4.11 -11.00 7.22
C ALA A 344 4.55 -9.53 7.16
N TRP A 345 3.77 -8.64 7.77
CA TRP A 345 4.14 -7.25 7.97
C TRP A 345 4.91 -7.11 9.28
N LYS A 346 6.13 -6.57 9.20
CA LYS A 346 6.87 -6.12 10.38
C LYS A 346 6.67 -4.61 10.52
N VAL A 347 6.21 -4.18 11.70
CA VAL A 347 5.97 -2.77 12.00
C VAL A 347 6.67 -2.42 13.29
N ALA A 348 7.84 -1.80 13.20
CA ALA A 348 8.67 -1.49 14.36
C ALA A 348 8.65 0.03 14.63
N PRO A 349 8.65 0.48 15.90
CA PRO A 349 8.85 1.89 16.22
C PRO A 349 10.14 2.43 15.58
N ALA A 350 10.06 3.61 15.00
CA ALA A 350 11.19 4.29 14.38
C ALA A 350 11.38 5.68 15.03
N PRO A 351 12.61 6.23 15.02
CA PRO A 351 12.85 7.61 15.44
C PRO A 351 12.00 8.60 14.63
N LEU A 352 11.42 9.58 15.31
CA LEU A 352 10.76 10.70 14.66
C LEU A 352 11.78 11.81 14.40
N ALA A 353 11.96 12.17 13.13
CA ALA A 353 12.76 13.33 12.76
C ALA A 353 11.93 14.62 12.86
N ASP A 354 12.62 15.75 13.05
CA ASP A 354 12.03 17.08 12.92
C ASP A 354 11.33 17.25 11.57
N ASP A 355 10.31 18.09 11.54
CA ASP A 355 9.61 18.35 10.29
C ASP A 355 10.59 18.88 9.22
N PRO A 356 10.69 18.26 8.04
CA PRO A 356 11.72 18.60 7.07
C PRO A 356 11.54 20.02 6.51
N ALA A 357 10.31 20.55 6.48
CA ALA A 357 9.98 21.85 5.94
C ALA A 357 10.10 22.96 6.99
N THR A 358 9.57 22.75 8.20
CA THR A 358 9.50 23.78 9.25
C THR A 358 10.61 23.67 10.29
N LYS A 359 11.34 22.54 10.32
CA LYS A 359 12.30 22.16 11.36
C LYS A 359 11.70 22.13 12.77
N ALA A 360 10.38 22.10 12.88
CA ALA A 360 9.70 22.01 14.15
C ALA A 360 9.94 20.63 14.77
N LYS A 361 10.17 20.63 16.09
CA LYS A 361 10.23 19.40 16.86
C LYS A 361 8.87 18.70 16.79
N PRO A 362 8.85 17.37 16.70
CA PRO A 362 7.59 16.66 16.69
C PRO A 362 6.82 16.80 17.98
N SER A 363 5.50 16.89 17.84
CA SER A 363 4.57 16.84 18.96
C SER A 363 4.75 15.55 19.77
N PRO A 364 4.56 15.59 21.10
CA PRO A 364 4.67 14.41 21.97
C PRO A 364 3.65 13.31 21.64
N TYR A 365 2.62 13.61 20.85
CA TYR A 365 1.60 12.66 20.40
C TYR A 365 1.95 11.99 19.06
N SER A 366 3.00 12.43 18.38
CA SER A 366 3.40 11.91 17.06
C SER A 366 4.25 10.63 17.19
N ARG A 367 4.10 9.70 16.24
CA ARG A 367 4.79 8.38 16.23
C ARG A 367 5.22 8.00 14.82
N ALA A 368 6.32 7.28 14.69
CA ALA A 368 6.83 6.78 13.42
C ALA A 368 7.12 5.30 13.54
N PHE A 369 6.93 4.58 12.44
CA PHE A 369 7.15 3.15 12.35
C PHE A 369 7.86 2.82 11.05
N ALA A 370 8.89 1.99 11.12
CA ALA A 370 9.46 1.34 9.96
C ALA A 370 8.56 0.16 9.58
N VAL A 371 8.26 0.05 8.29
CA VAL A 371 7.40 -1.01 7.75
C VAL A 371 8.19 -1.85 6.77
N ASP A 372 8.26 -3.14 7.05
CA ASP A 372 8.86 -4.14 6.16
C ASP A 372 7.84 -5.21 5.78
N ALA A 373 7.92 -5.65 4.53
CA ALA A 373 7.23 -6.81 4.00
C ALA A 373 8.17 -8.02 4.12
N VAL A 374 7.75 -9.09 4.80
CA VAL A 374 8.55 -10.31 5.01
C VAL A 374 7.90 -11.49 4.29
N PRO A 375 8.29 -11.81 3.05
CA PRO A 375 7.74 -12.95 2.32
C PRO A 375 8.25 -14.27 2.89
N ALA A 376 7.41 -15.30 2.86
CA ALA A 376 7.76 -16.62 3.34
C ALA A 376 9.00 -17.18 2.60
N GLY A 377 10.07 -17.48 3.34
CA GLY A 377 11.30 -18.03 2.78
C GLY A 377 12.18 -17.03 2.02
N ALA A 378 11.88 -15.73 2.08
CA ALA A 378 12.67 -14.68 1.43
C ALA A 378 13.17 -13.63 2.44
N LYS A 379 14.09 -12.78 1.98
CA LYS A 379 14.57 -11.65 2.78
C LYS A 379 13.47 -10.58 2.94
N PRO A 380 13.42 -9.88 4.09
CA PRO A 380 12.57 -8.71 4.25
C PRO A 380 12.81 -7.67 3.15
N VAL A 381 11.73 -7.04 2.73
CA VAL A 381 11.72 -5.95 1.75
C VAL A 381 11.21 -4.70 2.47
N GLU A 382 12.05 -3.68 2.53
CA GLU A 382 11.67 -2.38 3.05
C GLU A 382 10.53 -1.78 2.21
N VAL A 383 9.46 -1.39 2.89
CA VAL A 383 8.31 -0.70 2.26
C VAL A 383 8.44 0.80 2.43
N GLY A 384 8.83 1.23 3.63
CA GLY A 384 9.05 2.62 3.96
C GLY A 384 8.61 2.96 5.37
N GLN A 385 8.20 4.20 5.58
CA GLN A 385 7.88 4.74 6.90
C GLN A 385 6.39 5.08 7.03
N LEU A 386 5.76 4.55 8.07
CA LEU A 386 4.43 4.92 8.51
C LEU A 386 4.54 5.98 9.60
N LEU A 387 3.96 7.15 9.35
CA LEU A 387 4.11 8.31 10.21
C LEU A 387 2.73 8.77 10.69
N LEU A 388 2.57 8.93 11.99
CA LEU A 388 1.46 9.61 12.64
C LEU A 388 1.95 10.98 13.13
N ARG A 389 1.41 12.06 12.57
CA ARG A 389 1.67 13.43 13.02
C ARG A 389 0.41 14.00 13.62
N ILE A 390 0.55 14.57 14.81
CA ILE A 390 -0.53 15.26 15.52
C ILE A 390 -0.01 16.64 15.87
N ASP A 391 -0.56 17.66 15.27
CA ASP A 391 -0.13 19.04 15.45
C ASP A 391 -1.14 19.82 16.28
N ALA A 392 -0.64 20.83 16.98
CA ALA A 392 -1.52 21.88 17.50
C ALA A 392 -2.21 22.56 16.31
N PRO A 393 -3.48 22.99 16.46
CA PRO A 393 -4.23 23.54 15.34
C PRO A 393 -3.51 24.72 14.68
N ALA A 394 -3.51 24.74 13.35
CA ALA A 394 -2.93 25.83 12.59
C ALA A 394 -3.56 27.17 13.03
N PRO A 395 -2.77 28.26 13.15
CA PRO A 395 -3.33 29.57 13.44
C PRO A 395 -4.36 29.92 12.37
N ALA A 396 -5.55 30.37 12.79
CA ALA A 396 -6.58 30.82 11.88
C ALA A 396 -5.98 31.87 10.92
N VAL A 397 -6.08 31.63 9.62
CA VAL A 397 -5.73 32.64 8.62
C VAL A 397 -6.69 33.81 8.85
N PRO A 398 -6.21 35.01 9.25
CA PRO A 398 -7.09 36.13 9.46
C PRO A 398 -7.82 36.42 8.14
N ALA A 399 -9.16 36.44 8.20
CA ALA A 399 -9.97 36.84 7.06
C ALA A 399 -9.46 38.20 6.57
N THR A 400 -9.07 38.29 5.31
CA THR A 400 -8.66 39.55 4.70
C THR A 400 -9.86 40.50 4.81
N PRO A 401 -9.75 41.64 5.51
CA PRO A 401 -10.89 42.54 5.65
C PRO A 401 -11.26 43.06 4.26
N VAL A 402 -12.43 42.65 3.78
CA VAL A 402 -13.02 43.20 2.56
C VAL A 402 -13.32 44.67 2.85
N LYS A 403 -12.54 45.58 2.26
CA LYS A 403 -12.82 47.02 2.29
C LYS A 403 -14.24 47.24 1.73
N PRO A 404 -15.12 48.00 2.41
CA PRO A 404 -16.39 48.38 1.83
C PRO A 404 -16.14 49.17 0.55
N ALA A 405 -16.82 48.82 -0.54
CA ALA A 405 -16.81 49.62 -1.75
C ALA A 405 -17.35 51.02 -1.41
N ALA A 406 -16.57 52.05 -1.73
CA ALA A 406 -17.00 53.43 -1.60
C ALA A 406 -18.21 53.66 -2.51
N LYS A 407 -19.26 54.29 -1.96
CA LYS A 407 -20.44 54.75 -2.70
C LYS A 407 -20.14 55.97 -3.53
#